data_AF-A0A8C8SYV9-F1
#
_entry.id   AF-A0A8C8SYV9-F1
#
_cell.length_a   1.000
_cell.length_b   1.000
_cell.length_c   1.000
_cell.angle_alpha   90.00
_cell.angle_beta   90.00
_cell.angle_gamma   90.00
#
_symmetry.space_group_name_H-M   'P 1'
#
loop_
_entity.id
_entity.type
_entity.pdbx_description
1 polymer ?
#
loop_
_entity_poly.entity_id
_entity_poly.type
_entity_poly.pdbx_seq_one_letter_code
_entity_poly.pdbx_strand_id
1 'polypeptide(L)'
;MALLTHLLVCVFGMGSWVAINGLWVELPLLVIELPESWDLPSYLTVVIQLANIGPLLVTLLHRFQPGCLSEVPVIFLILCIGTAACILLAFLWNTTSWIQGGRHSVAFIALTFFLALVDCTSSVTFLPFMSQLPTYYLTTFFIGEGLSGLLPALVALAQGSGITTCVNATQAPGTTLSPVTTVETHVTQVTAVSRVAHSAGNQLWGLQHGHGCHEPLPHPAGSLGWRSPHRALLGAVCRLPQLCQGDAGCDLA
;
A
#
# COMPACT_ATOMS: atom_id res chain seq x y z
N MET A 1 7.94 16.84 -32.07
CA MET A 1 9.06 16.19 -31.38
C MET A 1 8.94 16.27 -29.85
N ALA A 2 8.78 17.47 -29.26
CA ALA A 2 8.68 17.62 -27.80
C ALA A 2 7.48 16.92 -27.13
N LEU A 3 6.30 16.92 -27.76
CA LEU A 3 5.12 16.24 -27.19
C LEU A 3 5.32 14.72 -27.11
N LEU A 4 5.90 14.12 -28.16
CA LEU A 4 6.19 12.69 -28.19
C LEU A 4 7.15 12.29 -27.06
N THR A 5 8.20 13.08 -26.81
CA THR A 5 9.13 12.80 -25.71
C THR A 5 8.47 12.98 -24.35
N HIS A 6 7.59 13.98 -24.17
CA HIS A 6 6.78 14.08 -22.95
C HIS A 6 5.88 12.86 -22.75
N LEU A 7 5.23 12.37 -23.80
CA LEU A 7 4.39 11.17 -23.74
C LEU A 7 5.22 9.95 -23.34
N LEU A 8 6.36 9.73 -24.00
CA LEU A 8 7.25 8.61 -23.70
C LEU A 8 7.77 8.67 -22.26
N VAL A 9 8.20 9.84 -21.80
CA VAL A 9 8.65 10.05 -20.42
C VAL A 9 7.52 9.82 -19.41
N CYS A 10 6.30 10.25 -19.74
CA CYS A 10 5.13 10.03 -18.89
C CYS A 10 4.80 8.54 -18.77
N VAL A 11 4.78 7.80 -19.89
CA VAL A 11 4.58 6.34 -19.89
C VAL A 11 5.71 5.62 -19.16
N PHE A 12 6.95 6.08 -19.34
CA PHE A 12 8.11 5.54 -18.63
C PHE A 12 8.02 5.73 -17.12
N GLY A 13 7.63 6.92 -16.66
CA GLY A 13 7.37 7.18 -15.23
C GLY A 13 6.13 6.49 -14.69
N MET A 14 5.13 6.20 -15.53
CA MET A 14 3.96 5.43 -15.12
C MET A 14 4.32 3.96 -14.83
N GLY A 15 5.23 3.40 -15.61
CA GLY A 15 5.61 1.99 -15.54
C GLY A 15 6.29 1.54 -14.25
N SER A 16 6.76 2.46 -13.41
CA SER A 16 7.48 2.16 -12.16
C SER A 16 6.59 1.78 -10.99
N TRP A 17 5.31 2.17 -10.98
CA TRP A 17 4.37 1.90 -9.87
C TRP A 17 3.01 1.37 -10.31
N VAL A 18 2.72 1.35 -11.63
CA VAL A 18 1.40 0.96 -12.14
C VAL A 18 0.99 -0.45 -11.72
N ALA A 19 1.95 -1.37 -11.58
CA ALA A 19 1.67 -2.76 -11.27
C ALA A 19 1.26 -2.95 -9.80
N ILE A 20 2.04 -2.41 -8.85
CA ILE A 20 1.67 -2.43 -7.43
C ILE A 20 0.40 -1.60 -7.16
N ASN A 21 0.24 -0.45 -7.81
CA ASN A 21 -1.00 0.33 -7.70
C ASN A 21 -2.22 -0.44 -8.22
N GLY A 22 -2.08 -1.17 -9.32
CA GLY A 22 -3.12 -2.08 -9.82
C GLY A 22 -3.48 -3.16 -8.82
N LEU A 23 -2.49 -3.79 -8.17
CA LEU A 23 -2.75 -4.79 -7.13
C LEU A 23 -3.52 -4.22 -5.93
N TRP A 24 -3.21 -3.00 -5.50
CA TRP A 24 -3.92 -2.34 -4.40
C TRP A 24 -5.37 -2.02 -4.72
N VAL A 25 -5.65 -1.67 -5.97
CA VAL A 25 -7.01 -1.37 -6.41
C VAL A 25 -7.86 -2.65 -6.51
N GLU A 26 -7.27 -3.76 -6.95
CA GLU A 26 -7.93 -5.07 -7.05
C GLU A 26 -8.02 -5.81 -5.70
N LEU A 27 -7.31 -5.33 -4.67
CA LEU A 27 -7.21 -5.94 -3.35
C LEU A 27 -8.55 -6.39 -2.74
N PRO A 28 -9.66 -5.62 -2.82
CA PRO A 28 -10.94 -6.05 -2.25
C PRO A 28 -11.48 -7.33 -2.88
N LEU A 29 -11.17 -7.60 -4.16
CA LEU A 29 -11.53 -8.84 -4.85
C LEU A 29 -10.56 -9.98 -4.50
N LEU A 30 -9.28 -9.68 -4.28
CA LEU A 30 -8.32 -10.72 -3.88
C LEU A 30 -8.59 -11.24 -2.45
N VAL A 31 -8.99 -10.36 -1.54
CA VAL A 31 -9.26 -10.69 -0.13
C VAL A 31 -10.39 -11.72 0.02
N ILE A 32 -11.32 -11.83 -0.92
CA ILE A 32 -12.41 -12.81 -0.86
C ILE A 32 -12.04 -14.17 -1.47
N GLU A 33 -11.04 -14.22 -2.35
CA GLU A 33 -10.63 -15.46 -3.04
C GLU A 33 -9.40 -16.12 -2.38
N LEU A 34 -8.47 -15.32 -1.86
CA LEU A 34 -7.21 -15.84 -1.30
C LEU A 34 -7.40 -16.28 0.16
N PRO A 35 -6.74 -17.39 0.58
CA PRO A 35 -6.86 -17.94 1.93
C PRO A 35 -6.42 -16.99 3.04
N GLU A 36 -5.57 -16.00 2.75
CA GLU A 36 -5.09 -14.99 3.70
C GLU A 36 -6.17 -13.97 4.11
N SER A 37 -7.27 -13.86 3.37
CA SER A 37 -8.38 -12.98 3.74
C SER A 37 -7.91 -11.54 4.04
N TRP A 38 -8.39 -10.94 5.13
CA TRP A 38 -8.06 -9.57 5.54
C TRP A 38 -6.65 -9.38 6.10
N ASP A 39 -5.86 -10.45 6.25
CA ASP A 39 -4.43 -10.35 6.61
C ASP A 39 -3.56 -10.08 5.37
N LEU A 40 -4.10 -10.30 4.16
CA LEU A 40 -3.40 -10.11 2.89
C LEU A 40 -2.81 -8.68 2.73
N PRO A 41 -3.55 -7.58 2.97
CA PRO A 41 -3.00 -6.22 2.89
C PRO A 41 -1.78 -6.00 3.79
N SER A 42 -1.76 -6.62 4.97
CA SER A 42 -0.64 -6.55 5.89
C SER A 42 0.59 -7.29 5.33
N TYR A 43 0.40 -8.47 4.74
CA TYR A 43 1.48 -9.19 4.06
C TYR A 43 2.05 -8.41 2.87
N LEU A 44 1.19 -7.82 2.01
CA LEU A 44 1.64 -6.98 0.91
C LEU A 44 2.48 -5.81 1.41
N THR A 45 2.01 -5.13 2.46
CA THR A 45 2.74 -3.99 3.03
C THR A 45 4.14 -4.42 3.49
N VAL A 46 4.24 -5.50 4.28
CA VAL A 46 5.55 -5.99 4.76
C VAL A 46 6.47 -6.35 3.59
N VAL A 47 5.95 -7.01 2.56
CA VAL A 47 6.70 -7.42 1.38
C VAL A 47 7.21 -6.22 0.58
N ILE A 48 6.39 -5.19 0.39
CA ILE A 48 6.80 -3.93 -0.26
C ILE A 48 7.87 -3.23 0.56
N GLN A 49 7.76 -3.22 1.89
CA GLN A 49 8.78 -2.62 2.75
C GLN A 49 10.12 -3.38 2.66
N LEU A 50 10.11 -4.70 2.55
CA LEU A 50 11.31 -5.52 2.35
C LEU A 50 11.95 -5.28 0.97
N ALA A 51 11.14 -4.98 -0.04
CA ALA A 51 11.60 -4.69 -1.39
C ALA A 51 12.47 -3.41 -1.50
N ASN A 52 12.48 -2.55 -0.48
CA ASN A 52 13.44 -1.44 -0.35
C ASN A 52 14.91 -1.90 -0.35
N ILE A 53 15.18 -3.19 -0.19
CA ILE A 53 16.51 -3.78 -0.43
C ILE A 53 17.00 -3.55 -1.88
N GLY A 54 16.09 -3.37 -2.85
CA GLY A 54 16.41 -3.10 -4.24
C GLY A 54 17.21 -1.79 -4.43
N PRO A 55 16.67 -0.63 -4.04
CA PRO A 55 17.41 0.64 -4.00
C PRO A 55 18.74 0.56 -3.23
N LEU A 56 18.78 -0.15 -2.10
CA LEU A 56 20.00 -0.35 -1.33
C LEU A 56 21.06 -1.12 -2.14
N LEU A 57 20.66 -2.21 -2.79
CA LEU A 57 21.52 -3.02 -3.64
C LEU A 57 22.07 -2.20 -4.81
N VAL A 58 21.22 -1.42 -5.49
CA VAL A 58 21.65 -0.53 -6.57
C VAL A 58 22.65 0.50 -6.07
N THR A 59 22.39 1.13 -4.92
CA THR A 59 23.30 2.12 -4.35
C THR A 59 24.65 1.49 -4.01
N LEU A 60 24.65 0.29 -3.44
CA LEU A 60 25.85 -0.44 -3.08
C LEU A 60 26.66 -0.88 -4.31
N LEU A 61 25.97 -1.34 -5.36
CA LEU A 61 26.58 -1.69 -6.64
C LEU A 61 27.26 -0.47 -7.29
N HIS A 62 26.60 0.69 -7.29
CA HIS A 62 27.21 1.94 -7.77
C HIS A 62 28.42 2.35 -6.91
N ARG A 63 28.38 2.11 -5.60
CA ARG A 63 29.48 2.43 -4.69
C ARG A 63 30.72 1.56 -4.92
N PHE A 64 30.54 0.28 -5.22
CA PHE A 64 31.64 -0.68 -5.40
C PHE A 64 32.14 -0.77 -6.84
N GLN A 65 31.32 -0.48 -7.84
CA GLN A 65 31.69 -0.54 -9.27
C GLN A 65 31.26 0.74 -10.01
N PRO A 66 31.83 1.90 -9.65
CA PRO A 66 31.53 3.17 -10.33
C PRO A 66 31.96 3.09 -11.80
N GLY A 67 30.99 3.13 -12.73
CA GLY A 67 31.22 3.19 -14.18
C GLY A 67 31.10 1.87 -14.95
N CYS A 68 30.94 0.71 -14.31
CA CYS A 68 30.70 -0.56 -15.00
C CYS A 68 29.22 -0.82 -15.32
N LEU A 69 28.29 -0.08 -14.71
CA LEU A 69 26.86 -0.23 -14.90
C LEU A 69 26.32 0.92 -15.73
N SER A 70 26.22 0.72 -17.04
CA SER A 70 25.45 1.61 -17.90
C SER A 70 23.97 1.57 -17.51
N GLU A 71 23.31 2.73 -17.43
CA GLU A 71 21.94 2.88 -16.93
C GLU A 71 20.94 2.13 -17.81
N VAL A 72 21.16 2.12 -19.12
CA VAL A 72 20.23 1.55 -20.10
C VAL A 72 20.04 0.03 -19.94
N PRO A 73 21.10 -0.81 -19.87
CA PRO A 73 20.95 -2.24 -19.55
C PRO A 73 20.28 -2.53 -18.21
N VAL A 74 20.53 -1.71 -17.19
CA VAL A 74 19.90 -1.89 -15.86
C VAL A 74 18.40 -1.64 -15.97
N ILE A 75 17.99 -0.56 -16.63
CA ILE A 75 16.58 -0.24 -16.89
C ILE A 75 15.90 -1.37 -17.67
N PHE A 76 16.55 -1.86 -18.73
CA PHE A 76 16.00 -2.95 -19.53
C PHE A 76 15.84 -4.24 -18.72
N LEU A 77 16.83 -4.59 -17.91
CA LEU A 77 16.77 -5.74 -17.00
C LEU A 77 15.58 -5.62 -16.03
N ILE A 78 15.43 -4.45 -15.38
CA ILE A 78 14.34 -4.18 -14.44
C ILE A 78 12.99 -4.32 -15.15
N LEU A 79 12.82 -3.72 -16.33
CA LEU A 79 11.58 -3.82 -17.11
C LEU A 79 11.27 -5.25 -17.55
N CYS A 80 12.28 -6.03 -17.96
CA CYS A 80 12.09 -7.43 -18.32
C CYS A 80 11.66 -8.27 -17.12
N ILE A 81 12.30 -8.10 -15.96
CA ILE A 81 11.94 -8.81 -14.72
C ILE A 81 10.54 -8.41 -14.28
N GLY A 82 10.20 -7.12 -14.26
CA GLY A 82 8.86 -6.64 -13.90
C GLY A 82 7.78 -7.16 -14.83
N THR A 83 8.00 -7.13 -16.15
CA THR A 83 7.06 -7.66 -17.13
C THR A 83 6.86 -9.16 -16.96
N ALA A 84 7.94 -9.91 -16.77
CA ALA A 84 7.87 -11.34 -16.50
C ALA A 84 7.11 -11.61 -15.19
N ALA A 85 7.39 -10.87 -14.11
CA ALA A 85 6.69 -10.99 -12.84
C ALA A 85 5.19 -10.72 -12.99
N CYS A 86 4.77 -9.67 -13.72
CA CYS A 86 3.36 -9.40 -14.02
C CYS A 86 2.67 -10.53 -14.80
N ILE A 87 3.33 -11.05 -15.83
CA ILE A 87 2.79 -12.17 -16.62
C ILE A 87 2.64 -13.41 -15.75
N LEU A 88 3.67 -13.75 -14.96
CA LEU A 88 3.63 -14.88 -14.05
C LEU A 88 2.52 -14.69 -13.00
N LEU A 89 2.38 -13.48 -12.45
CA LEU A 89 1.35 -13.15 -11.47
C LEU A 89 -0.05 -13.38 -12.04
N ALA A 90 -0.31 -12.98 -13.28
CA ALA A 90 -1.59 -13.18 -13.95
C ALA A 90 -1.99 -14.66 -14.10
N PHE A 91 -1.02 -15.59 -14.15
CA PHE A 91 -1.30 -17.04 -14.20
C PHE A 91 -1.27 -17.71 -12.82
N LEU A 92 -0.38 -17.27 -11.94
CA LEU A 92 -0.07 -17.94 -10.66
C LEU A 92 -0.82 -17.33 -9.46
N TRP A 93 -1.61 -16.26 -9.64
CA TRP A 93 -2.28 -15.56 -8.52
C TRP A 93 -3.17 -16.47 -7.66
N ASN A 94 -3.91 -17.41 -8.27
CA ASN A 94 -4.79 -18.35 -7.55
C ASN A 94 -4.09 -19.67 -7.15
N THR A 95 -2.76 -19.76 -7.32
CA THR A 95 -2.02 -20.96 -6.94
C THR A 95 -1.72 -20.93 -5.45
N THR A 96 -2.36 -21.84 -4.70
CA THR A 96 -2.14 -22.00 -3.27
C THR A 96 -1.22 -23.19 -2.98
N SER A 97 -0.38 -23.04 -1.96
CA SER A 97 0.55 -24.07 -1.48
C SER A 97 0.36 -24.30 0.01
N TRP A 98 0.71 -25.48 0.50
CA TRP A 98 0.53 -25.84 1.91
C TRP A 98 1.79 -25.49 2.71
N ILE A 99 1.68 -24.54 3.65
CA ILE A 99 2.78 -24.10 4.53
C ILE A 99 2.25 -24.00 5.96
N GLN A 100 3.04 -24.45 6.95
CA GLN A 100 2.74 -24.31 8.39
C GLN A 100 1.32 -24.75 8.82
N GLY A 101 0.74 -25.74 8.13
CA GLY A 101 -0.59 -26.26 8.46
C GLY A 101 -1.76 -25.48 7.87
N GLY A 102 -1.50 -24.50 6.99
CA GLY A 102 -2.51 -23.73 6.26
C GLY A 102 -2.24 -23.69 4.75
N ARG A 103 -3.26 -23.28 3.97
CA ARG A 103 -3.10 -22.92 2.56
C ARG A 103 -2.66 -21.46 2.48
N HIS A 104 -1.59 -21.21 1.74
CA HIS A 104 -1.05 -19.88 1.51
C HIS A 104 -0.74 -19.63 0.04
N SER A 105 -1.00 -18.40 -0.41
CA SER A 105 -0.79 -17.86 -1.76
C SER A 105 0.67 -17.45 -1.96
N VAL A 106 1.59 -18.37 -1.69
CA VAL A 106 3.03 -18.10 -1.63
C VAL A 106 3.57 -17.61 -2.97
N ALA A 107 3.08 -18.17 -4.08
CA ALA A 107 3.45 -17.75 -5.42
C ALA A 107 3.06 -16.27 -5.65
N PHE A 108 1.83 -15.90 -5.29
CA PHE A 108 1.35 -14.52 -5.37
C PHE A 108 2.19 -13.56 -4.51
N ILE A 109 2.46 -13.91 -3.26
CA ILE A 109 3.26 -13.09 -2.32
C ILE A 109 4.71 -12.94 -2.81
N ALA A 110 5.34 -14.02 -3.30
CA ALA A 110 6.70 -13.99 -3.83
C ALA A 110 6.81 -13.19 -5.13
N LEU A 111 5.84 -13.32 -6.04
CA LEU A 111 5.81 -12.54 -7.27
C LEU A 111 5.56 -11.05 -6.98
N THR A 112 4.70 -10.74 -6.00
CA THR A 112 4.48 -9.37 -5.53
C THR A 112 5.75 -8.78 -4.90
N PHE A 113 6.58 -9.59 -4.22
CA PHE A 113 7.90 -9.16 -3.74
C PHE A 113 8.82 -8.76 -4.89
N PHE A 114 8.94 -9.59 -5.94
CA PHE A 114 9.78 -9.24 -7.10
C PHE A 114 9.26 -8.01 -7.84
N LEU A 115 7.94 -7.88 -7.95
CA LEU A 115 7.31 -6.72 -8.54
C LEU A 115 7.61 -5.45 -7.73
N ALA A 116 7.41 -5.48 -6.41
CA ALA A 116 7.76 -4.38 -5.53
C ALA A 116 9.27 -4.06 -5.56
N LEU A 117 10.13 -5.07 -5.68
CA LEU A 117 11.58 -4.87 -5.78
C LEU A 117 11.93 -4.12 -7.05
N VAL A 118 11.36 -4.52 -8.19
CA VAL A 118 11.50 -3.83 -9.47
C VAL A 118 10.94 -2.41 -9.39
N ASP A 119 9.75 -2.23 -8.83
CA ASP A 119 9.06 -0.94 -8.73
C ASP A 119 9.89 0.06 -7.89
N CYS A 120 10.27 -0.32 -6.67
CA CYS A 120 11.12 0.53 -5.81
C CYS A 120 12.48 0.83 -6.45
N THR A 121 13.08 -0.15 -7.14
CA THR A 121 14.38 0.03 -7.80
C THR A 121 14.26 0.94 -9.04
N SER A 122 13.17 0.84 -9.78
CA SER A 122 12.92 1.62 -10.99
C SER A 122 12.79 3.11 -10.68
N SER A 123 12.02 3.51 -9.65
CA SER A 123 11.90 4.92 -9.25
C SER A 123 13.24 5.57 -8.89
N VAL A 124 14.19 4.79 -8.36
CA VAL A 124 15.53 5.29 -8.01
C VAL A 124 16.49 5.27 -9.20
N THR A 125 16.42 4.25 -10.06
CA THR A 125 17.30 4.10 -11.23
C THR A 125 16.87 4.90 -12.45
N PHE A 126 15.60 5.29 -12.54
CA PHE A 126 15.08 6.04 -13.68
C PHE A 126 15.47 7.52 -13.59
N LEU A 127 15.60 8.06 -12.37
CA LEU A 127 16.04 9.44 -12.15
C LEU A 127 17.44 9.77 -12.72
N PRO A 128 18.50 8.97 -12.49
CA PRO A 128 19.81 9.25 -13.09
C PRO A 128 19.77 9.16 -14.62
N PHE A 129 18.98 8.25 -15.21
CA PHE A 129 18.78 8.24 -16.66
C PHE A 129 18.07 9.52 -17.15
N MET A 130 17.02 9.95 -16.47
CA MET A 130 16.29 11.17 -16.79
C MET A 130 17.16 12.44 -16.63
N SER A 131 18.22 12.40 -15.81
CA SER A 131 19.17 13.51 -15.68
C SER A 131 20.00 13.78 -16.94
N GLN A 132 20.03 12.82 -17.88
CA GLN A 132 20.66 13.01 -19.20
C GLN A 132 19.77 13.83 -20.15
N LEU A 133 18.48 13.96 -19.84
CA LEU A 133 17.53 14.79 -20.57
C LEU A 133 17.40 16.18 -19.94
N PRO A 134 16.90 17.19 -20.68
CA PRO A 134 16.57 18.48 -20.09
C PRO A 134 15.66 18.36 -18.87
N THR A 135 15.95 19.14 -17.82
CA THR A 135 15.28 19.06 -16.49
C THR A 135 13.76 19.25 -16.54
N TYR A 136 13.22 19.91 -17.56
CA TYR A 136 11.78 20.06 -17.75
C TYR A 136 11.05 18.73 -18.05
N TYR A 137 11.77 17.66 -18.43
CA TYR A 137 11.17 16.32 -18.57
C TYR A 137 11.03 15.60 -17.22
N LEU A 138 11.78 15.97 -16.18
CA LEU A 138 11.65 15.37 -14.84
C LEU A 138 10.27 15.62 -14.24
N THR A 139 9.67 16.79 -14.49
CA THR A 139 8.30 17.07 -14.04
C THR A 139 7.30 16.14 -14.71
N THR A 140 7.50 15.83 -16.00
CA THR A 140 6.65 14.90 -16.75
C THR A 140 6.80 13.46 -16.27
N PHE A 141 8.01 13.08 -15.87
CA PHE A 141 8.27 11.79 -15.23
C PHE A 141 7.48 11.64 -13.92
N PHE A 142 7.55 12.63 -13.03
CA PHE A 142 6.77 12.60 -11.78
C PHE A 142 5.26 12.69 -12.00
N ILE A 143 4.80 13.36 -13.06
CA ILE A 143 3.39 13.31 -13.47
C ILE A 143 3.02 11.87 -13.87
N GLY A 144 3.86 11.19 -14.66
CA GLY A 144 3.67 9.79 -15.04
C GLY A 144 3.59 8.86 -13.82
N GLU A 145 4.53 8.99 -12.89
CA GLU A 145 4.53 8.30 -11.60
C GLU A 145 3.21 8.50 -10.85
N GLY A 146 2.69 9.73 -10.77
CA GLY A 146 1.39 10.01 -10.14
C GLY A 146 0.21 9.39 -10.90
N LEU A 147 0.24 9.41 -12.24
CA LEU A 147 -0.81 8.82 -13.08
C LEU A 147 -0.85 7.29 -13.00
N SER A 148 0.22 6.65 -12.53
CA SER A 148 0.27 5.20 -12.32
C SER A 148 -0.75 4.68 -11.30
N GLY A 149 -1.23 5.53 -10.37
CA GLY A 149 -2.32 5.20 -9.46
C GLY A 149 -3.70 5.53 -10.03
N LEU A 150 -3.80 6.59 -10.84
CA LEU A 150 -5.06 7.00 -11.46
C LEU A 150 -5.53 6.01 -12.53
N LEU A 151 -4.61 5.52 -13.37
CA LEU A 151 -4.97 4.62 -14.48
C LEU A 151 -5.63 3.32 -13.96
N PRO A 152 -5.05 2.57 -13.01
CA PRO A 152 -5.71 1.38 -12.46
C PRO A 152 -7.03 1.70 -11.76
N ALA A 153 -7.12 2.82 -11.05
CA ALA A 153 -8.37 3.23 -10.40
C ALA A 153 -9.51 3.48 -11.41
N LEU A 154 -9.21 4.10 -12.56
CA LEU A 154 -10.18 4.28 -13.63
C LEU A 154 -10.61 2.94 -14.26
N VAL A 155 -9.66 2.02 -14.44
CA VAL A 155 -9.93 0.67 -14.96
C VAL A 155 -10.86 -0.08 -14.00
N ALA A 156 -10.56 -0.07 -12.71
CA ALA A 156 -11.36 -0.72 -11.68
C ALA A 156 -12.75 -0.12 -11.52
N LEU A 157 -12.87 1.22 -11.61
CA LEU A 157 -14.16 1.89 -11.66
C LEU A 157 -14.98 1.46 -12.88
N ALA A 158 -14.35 1.34 -14.06
CA ALA A 158 -15.01 0.86 -15.27
C ALA A 158 -15.44 -0.62 -15.16
N GLN A 159 -14.67 -1.44 -14.43
CA GLN A 159 -15.03 -2.83 -14.13
C GLN A 159 -16.14 -2.95 -13.08
N GLY A 160 -16.40 -1.90 -12.30
CA GLY A 160 -17.35 -1.94 -11.20
C GLY A 160 -16.82 -2.69 -9.96
N SER A 161 -15.49 -2.73 -9.78
CA SER A 161 -14.87 -3.36 -8.61
C SER A 161 -15.39 -2.72 -7.31
N GLY A 162 -15.86 -3.54 -6.36
CA GLY A 162 -16.34 -3.06 -5.06
C GLY A 162 -17.87 -2.93 -4.92
N ILE A 163 -18.67 -3.28 -5.93
CA ILE A 163 -20.12 -3.41 -5.78
C ILE A 163 -20.45 -4.81 -5.23
N THR A 164 -20.57 -4.93 -3.91
CA THR A 164 -21.10 -6.13 -3.26
C THR A 164 -22.62 -6.03 -3.10
N THR A 165 -23.36 -6.97 -3.69
CA THR A 165 -24.82 -7.10 -3.50
C THR A 165 -25.12 -8.01 -2.32
N CYS A 166 -25.66 -7.44 -1.25
CA CYS A 166 -26.15 -8.22 -0.11
C CYS A 166 -27.52 -8.83 -0.46
N VAL A 167 -27.61 -10.15 -0.51
CA VAL A 167 -28.90 -10.85 -0.67
C VAL A 167 -29.39 -11.29 0.71
N ASN A 168 -30.62 -10.93 1.06
CA ASN A 168 -31.21 -11.32 2.34
C ASN A 168 -31.60 -12.81 2.30
N ALA A 169 -30.82 -13.67 2.94
CA ALA A 169 -31.09 -15.09 3.04
C ALA A 169 -31.84 -15.40 4.35
N THR A 170 -33.16 -15.51 4.29
CA THR A 170 -33.96 -16.02 5.41
C THR A 170 -33.84 -17.54 5.44
N GLN A 171 -33.07 -18.10 6.37
CA GLN A 171 -33.12 -19.54 6.63
C GLN A 171 -34.48 -19.89 7.23
N ALA A 172 -35.26 -20.72 6.53
CA ALA A 172 -36.47 -21.30 7.08
C ALA A 172 -36.09 -22.28 8.21
N PRO A 173 -36.66 -22.17 9.42
CA PRO A 173 -36.38 -23.12 10.49
C PRO A 173 -37.02 -24.47 10.13
N GLY A 174 -36.18 -25.42 9.71
CA GLY A 174 -36.55 -26.82 9.58
C GLY A 174 -36.80 -27.28 8.15
N THR A 175 -35.72 -27.59 7.42
CA THR A 175 -35.74 -28.74 6.51
C THR A 175 -34.33 -29.28 6.32
N THR A 176 -34.15 -30.54 6.67
CA THR A 176 -32.92 -31.32 6.51
C THR A 176 -32.51 -31.31 5.04
N LEU A 177 -31.49 -30.53 4.67
CA LEU A 177 -30.96 -30.53 3.31
C LEU A 177 -30.11 -31.80 3.12
N SER A 178 -30.68 -32.77 2.39
CA SER A 178 -29.91 -33.79 1.68
C SER A 178 -28.92 -33.12 0.71
N PRO A 179 -27.78 -33.75 0.40
CA PRO A 179 -26.76 -33.11 -0.44
C PRO A 179 -27.26 -33.04 -1.88
N VAL A 180 -27.75 -31.87 -2.30
CA VAL A 180 -28.01 -31.59 -3.71
C VAL A 180 -26.69 -31.13 -4.32
N THR A 181 -26.09 -32.03 -5.09
CA THR A 181 -25.01 -31.73 -6.03
C THR A 181 -25.60 -30.96 -7.21
N THR A 182 -25.47 -29.63 -7.22
CA THR A 182 -25.56 -28.86 -8.46
C THR A 182 -24.50 -27.77 -8.47
N VAL A 183 -23.63 -27.89 -9.45
CA VAL A 183 -22.58 -26.97 -9.85
C VAL A 183 -23.22 -25.68 -10.37
N GLU A 184 -23.08 -24.58 -9.63
CA GLU A 184 -23.06 -23.22 -10.19
C GLU A 184 -22.35 -22.30 -9.19
N THR A 185 -21.14 -21.86 -9.54
CA THR A 185 -20.30 -20.99 -8.72
C THR A 185 -20.81 -19.55 -8.77
N HIS A 186 -21.82 -19.25 -7.97
CA HIS A 186 -22.07 -17.91 -7.45
C HIS A 186 -21.86 -17.97 -5.94
N VAL A 187 -20.67 -17.56 -5.48
CA VAL A 187 -20.30 -17.59 -4.06
C VAL A 187 -21.19 -16.59 -3.32
N THR A 188 -22.23 -17.11 -2.68
CA THR A 188 -23.12 -16.34 -1.81
C THR A 188 -22.51 -16.36 -0.41
N GLN A 189 -21.90 -15.27 0.04
CA GLN A 189 -21.54 -15.14 1.45
C GLN A 189 -22.81 -15.06 2.30
N VAL A 190 -23.15 -16.16 2.98
CA VAL A 190 -24.18 -16.16 4.02
C VAL A 190 -23.54 -15.74 5.34
N THR A 191 -23.56 -14.45 5.63
CA THR A 191 -23.30 -13.98 7.00
C THR A 191 -24.57 -14.23 7.82
N ALA A 192 -24.59 -15.30 8.61
CA ALA A 192 -25.67 -15.56 9.54
C ALA A 192 -25.67 -14.49 10.65
N VAL A 193 -26.52 -13.47 10.52
CA VAL A 193 -26.81 -12.55 11.62
C VAL A 193 -27.69 -13.30 12.61
N SER A 194 -27.05 -14.05 13.51
CA SER A 194 -27.73 -14.59 14.68
C SER A 194 -28.15 -13.40 15.54
N ARG A 195 -29.46 -13.20 15.69
CA ARG A 195 -30.08 -12.11 16.43
C ARG A 195 -29.93 -12.36 17.94
N VAL A 196 -28.69 -12.47 18.41
CA VAL A 196 -28.35 -12.44 19.82
C VAL A 196 -27.88 -11.01 20.10
N ALA A 197 -28.80 -10.20 20.62
CA ALA A 197 -28.49 -8.88 21.14
C ALA A 197 -27.55 -9.02 22.34
N HIS A 198 -26.23 -9.02 22.09
CA HIS A 198 -25.24 -8.81 23.14
C HIS A 198 -24.97 -7.32 23.27
N SER A 199 -25.56 -6.77 24.34
CA SER A 199 -25.44 -5.41 24.86
C SER A 199 -24.00 -5.07 25.27
N ALA A 200 -23.10 -4.82 24.31
CA ALA A 200 -21.74 -4.34 24.59
C ALA A 200 -21.20 -3.26 23.63
N GLY A 201 -22.03 -2.70 22.74
CA GLY A 201 -21.62 -1.66 21.78
C GLY A 201 -22.08 -0.24 22.11
N ASN A 202 -22.97 -0.05 23.09
CA ASN A 202 -23.57 1.27 23.39
C ASN A 202 -22.79 2.12 24.40
N GLN A 203 -21.63 1.67 24.90
CA GLN A 203 -20.82 2.45 25.84
C GLN A 203 -19.82 3.40 25.17
N LEU A 204 -19.58 3.30 23.86
CA LEU A 204 -18.68 4.24 23.15
C LEU A 204 -19.40 5.42 22.48
N TRP A 205 -20.73 5.38 22.34
CA TRP A 205 -21.50 6.47 21.74
C TRP A 205 -22.06 7.47 22.78
N GLY A 206 -21.81 7.22 24.08
CA GLY A 206 -22.29 8.05 25.20
C GLY A 206 -21.30 9.09 25.72
N LEU A 207 -20.06 9.13 25.23
CA LEU A 207 -19.03 10.08 25.70
C LEU A 207 -18.93 11.36 24.88
N GLN A 208 -19.84 11.58 23.92
CA GLN A 208 -19.82 12.77 23.05
C GLN A 208 -20.74 13.91 23.52
N HIS A 209 -21.47 13.74 24.62
CA HIS A 209 -22.32 14.78 25.20
C HIS A 209 -22.16 14.86 26.73
N GLY A 210 -21.34 15.81 27.20
CA GLY A 210 -21.28 16.16 28.62
C GLY A 210 -20.24 17.23 28.97
N HIS A 211 -20.74 18.42 29.27
CA HIS A 211 -20.12 19.53 30.02
C HIS A 211 -19.16 20.48 29.29
N GLY A 212 -19.71 21.61 28.87
CA GLY A 212 -18.95 22.81 28.53
C GLY A 212 -18.35 23.46 29.78
N CYS A 213 -17.07 23.80 29.69
CA CYS A 213 -16.43 24.84 30.50
C CYS A 213 -16.17 26.03 29.58
N HIS A 214 -16.70 27.20 29.96
CA HIS A 214 -16.44 28.48 29.30
C HIS A 214 -14.97 28.85 29.50
N GLU A 215 -14.24 29.06 28.41
CA GLU A 215 -12.92 29.71 28.45
C GLU A 215 -12.90 30.89 27.47
N PRO A 216 -12.42 32.08 27.85
CA PRO A 216 -12.67 33.31 27.08
C PRO A 216 -11.74 33.43 25.86
N LEU A 217 -12.30 33.94 24.75
CA LEU A 217 -11.57 34.32 23.53
C LEU A 217 -10.45 35.35 23.81
N PRO A 218 -9.24 35.16 23.23
CA PRO A 218 -8.30 36.25 23.04
C PRO A 218 -8.65 37.06 21.78
N HIS A 219 -8.60 38.38 21.90
CA HIS A 219 -8.74 39.38 20.84
C HIS A 219 -7.62 39.30 19.76
N PRO A 220 -7.83 39.88 18.56
CA PRO A 220 -7.01 39.58 17.38
C PRO A 220 -5.71 40.39 17.37
N ALA A 221 -4.61 39.73 17.06
CA ALA A 221 -3.33 40.39 16.77
C ALA A 221 -2.85 40.03 15.36
N GLY A 222 -2.92 41.02 14.48
CA GLY A 222 -1.80 41.43 13.62
C GLY A 222 -1.32 40.47 12.52
N SER A 223 -1.49 40.93 11.29
CA SER A 223 -0.81 40.45 10.08
C SER A 223 0.72 40.41 10.20
N LEU A 224 1.33 39.24 9.97
CA LEU A 224 2.71 39.03 9.48
C LEU A 224 2.77 37.56 9.04
N GLY A 225 2.94 37.20 7.78
CA GLY A 225 4.09 37.50 6.94
C GLY A 225 4.82 36.19 6.64
N TRP A 226 4.59 35.64 5.46
CA TRP A 226 5.26 34.46 4.88
C TRP A 226 6.78 34.50 5.09
N ARG A 227 7.38 33.47 5.74
CA ARG A 227 8.80 33.07 5.56
C ARG A 227 9.14 31.72 6.22
N SER A 228 9.32 30.70 5.35
CA SER A 228 10.30 29.59 5.33
C SER A 228 10.47 28.60 6.52
N PRO A 229 10.60 27.27 6.28
CA PRO A 229 10.41 26.21 7.29
C PRO A 229 11.68 25.69 8.00
N HIS A 230 12.82 26.38 7.96
CA HIS A 230 14.08 25.85 8.49
C HIS A 230 14.22 25.77 10.03
N ARG A 231 13.22 26.20 10.81
CA ARG A 231 13.31 26.24 12.29
C ARG A 231 12.58 25.11 13.02
N ALA A 232 11.83 24.27 12.31
CA ALA A 232 11.10 23.15 12.93
C ALA A 232 12.00 21.92 13.20
N LEU A 233 13.13 21.78 12.49
CA LEU A 233 14.01 20.60 12.61
C LEU A 233 14.99 20.63 13.79
N LEU A 234 15.18 21.77 14.46
CA LEU A 234 16.11 21.87 15.60
C LEU A 234 15.45 21.59 16.97
N GLY A 235 14.12 21.50 17.04
CA GLY A 235 13.39 21.22 18.28
C GLY A 235 13.21 19.73 18.61
N ALA A 236 13.36 18.84 17.62
CA ALA A 236 13.05 17.41 17.78
C ALA A 236 14.26 16.52 18.11
N VAL A 237 15.49 17.06 18.12
CA VAL A 237 16.73 16.28 18.28
C VAL A 237 17.27 16.26 19.73
N CYS A 238 16.61 16.96 20.68
CA CYS A 238 17.12 17.10 22.06
C CYS A 238 16.28 16.44 23.18
N ARG A 239 15.50 15.37 22.92
CA ARG A 239 14.88 14.60 24.02
C ARG A 239 14.86 13.09 23.81
N LEU A 240 15.98 12.45 24.14
CA LEU A 240 16.19 11.19 24.91
C LEU A 240 17.58 10.64 24.52
N PRO A 241 18.38 10.01 25.42
CA PRO A 241 18.08 9.55 26.78
C PRO A 241 19.15 9.92 27.85
N GLN A 242 18.75 10.03 29.12
CA GLN A 242 19.67 9.89 30.27
C GLN A 242 19.02 8.99 31.32
N LEU A 243 19.76 7.92 31.63
CA LEU A 243 19.54 6.91 32.66
C LEU A 243 19.78 7.47 34.08
N CYS A 244 19.18 6.76 35.05
CA CYS A 244 19.66 6.50 36.43
C CYS A 244 19.92 7.69 37.39
N GLN A 245 19.17 7.71 38.49
CA GLN A 245 19.73 7.62 39.86
C GLN A 245 18.57 7.32 40.83
N GLY A 246 18.70 6.24 41.62
CA GLY A 246 17.77 5.97 42.73
C GLY A 246 18.11 6.84 43.95
N ASP A 247 17.12 7.08 44.80
CA ASP A 247 17.30 6.87 46.23
C ASP A 247 15.95 6.80 46.96
N ALA A 248 15.90 5.91 47.94
CA ALA A 248 14.85 5.80 48.94
C ALA A 248 15.18 6.73 50.12
N GLY A 249 14.16 7.29 50.78
CA GLY A 249 14.40 8.06 52.01
C GLY A 249 13.14 8.70 52.58
N CYS A 250 12.84 8.36 53.83
CA CYS A 250 11.63 8.67 54.58
C CYS A 250 11.58 10.08 55.21
N ASP A 251 10.34 10.43 55.57
CA ASP A 251 9.88 11.09 56.81
C ASP A 251 9.97 12.62 57.05
N LEU A 252 8.79 13.09 57.50
CA LEU A 252 8.43 14.13 58.47
C LEU A 252 9.08 15.53 58.39
N ALA A 253 8.25 16.53 58.09
CA ALA A 253 7.72 17.51 59.06
C ALA A 253 6.57 18.31 58.44
#